data_AF-A0A431KSA6-F1
#
_entry.id   AF-A0A431KSA6-F1
#
_cell.length_a   1.000
_cell.length_b   1.000
_cell.length_c   1.000
_cell.angle_alpha   90.00
_cell.angle_beta   90.00
_cell.angle_gamma   90.00
#
_symmetry.space_group_name_H-M   'P 1'
#
loop_
_entity.id
_entity.type
_entity.pdbx_description
1 polymer ?
#
loop_
_entity_poly.entity_id
_entity_poly.type
_entity_poly.pdbx_seq_one_letter_code
_entity_poly.pdbx_strand_id
1 'polypeptide(L)'
;MGMTERRAMALRLRGQRMTFREIASAMGVNTARARQLVVAAEQATRQSAPGARPWFEGLSIATARALRSVGVQSKAQAAELVRDQVACRRDIPNFGEKRLAEVLQWLSEPHTHLRDATGGAERDET
;
A
#
# COMPACT_ATOMS: atom_id res chain seq x y z
N MET A 1 -17.66 20.95 1.89
CA MET A 1 -16.29 20.50 1.60
C MET A 1 -16.23 18.98 1.73
N GLY A 2 -15.95 18.29 0.63
CA GLY A 2 -15.81 16.84 0.55
C GLY A 2 -14.57 16.32 1.28
N MET A 3 -14.50 15.00 1.50
CA MET A 3 -13.41 14.40 2.27
C MET A 3 -12.06 14.49 1.57
N THR A 4 -12.03 14.41 0.23
CA THR A 4 -10.83 14.57 -0.59
C THR A 4 -10.30 16.00 -0.52
N GLU A 5 -11.19 17.00 -0.60
CA GLU A 5 -10.84 18.43 -0.48
C GLU A 5 -10.24 18.74 0.90
N ARG A 6 -10.83 18.20 1.97
CA ARG A 6 -10.30 18.35 3.34
C ARG A 6 -8.90 17.77 3.47
N ARG A 7 -8.62 16.62 2.85
CA ARG A 7 -7.30 15.98 2.84
C ARG A 7 -6.27 16.84 2.08
N ALA A 8 -6.63 17.32 0.89
CA ALA A 8 -5.76 18.19 0.10
C ALA A 8 -5.44 19.50 0.83
N MET A 9 -6.43 20.11 1.48
CA MET A 9 -6.24 21.32 2.28
C MET A 9 -5.31 21.07 3.48
N ALA A 10 -5.51 19.98 4.22
CA ALA A 10 -4.64 19.63 5.35
C ALA A 10 -3.19 19.40 4.90
N LEU A 11 -2.97 18.73 3.78
CA LEU A 11 -1.65 18.50 3.21
C LEU A 11 -0.98 19.80 2.77
N ARG A 12 -1.73 20.71 2.14
CA ARG A 12 -1.24 22.04 1.75
C ARG A 12 -0.77 22.86 2.96
N LEU A 13 -1.57 22.91 4.02
CA LEU A 13 -1.22 23.63 5.26
C LEU A 13 0.00 23.00 5.94
N ARG A 14 0.14 21.67 5.87
CA ARG A 14 1.34 20.98 6.36
C ARG A 14 2.60 21.37 5.56
N GLY A 15 2.47 21.51 4.24
CA GLY A 15 3.54 22.00 3.36
C GLY A 15 4.02 23.42 3.71
N GLN A 16 3.16 24.24 4.31
CA GLN A 16 3.49 25.57 4.85
C GLN A 16 4.15 25.51 6.23
N ARG A 17 4.59 24.33 6.69
CA ARG A 17 5.21 24.07 7.99
C ARG A 17 4.32 24.32 9.21
N MET A 18 3.00 24.43 9.04
CA MET A 18 2.08 24.52 10.17
C MET A 18 2.08 23.24 11.01
N THR A 19 1.92 23.40 12.32
CA THR A 19 1.72 22.31 13.28
C THR A 19 0.31 21.73 13.17
N PHE A 20 0.09 20.51 13.66
CA PHE A 20 -1.25 19.91 13.67
C PHE A 20 -2.28 20.73 14.46
N ARG A 21 -1.83 21.50 15.46
CA ARG A 21 -2.70 22.38 16.25
C ARG A 21 -3.19 23.57 15.43
N GLU A 22 -2.29 24.20 14.68
CA GLU A 22 -2.64 25.32 13.80
C GLU A 22 -3.51 24.86 12.63
N ILE A 23 -3.21 23.70 12.04
CA ILE A 23 -4.04 23.08 11.00
C ILE A 23 -5.45 22.80 11.54
N ALA A 24 -5.55 22.23 12.75
CA ALA A 24 -6.82 21.96 13.41
C ALA A 24 -7.65 23.24 13.62
N SER A 25 -7.00 24.30 14.10
CA SER A 25 -7.61 25.62 14.26
C SER A 25 -8.08 26.21 12.93
N ALA A 26 -7.25 26.16 11.89
CA ALA A 26 -7.57 26.69 10.56
C ALA A 26 -8.71 25.93 9.87
N MET A 27 -8.90 24.64 10.19
CA MET A 27 -9.92 23.79 9.59
C MET A 27 -11.18 23.63 10.45
N GLY A 28 -11.21 24.18 11.67
CA GLY A 28 -12.32 23.99 12.61
C GLY A 28 -12.50 22.54 13.05
N VAL A 29 -11.40 21.80 13.25
CA VAL A 29 -11.42 20.40 13.71
C VAL A 29 -10.50 20.21 14.91
N ASN A 30 -10.54 19.04 15.56
CA ASN A 30 -9.58 18.71 16.61
C ASN A 30 -8.22 18.26 16.04
N THR A 31 -7.18 18.29 16.89
CA THR A 31 -5.80 17.96 16.50
C THR A 31 -5.63 16.52 16.02
N ALA A 32 -6.33 15.56 16.63
CA ALA A 32 -6.28 14.15 16.21
C ALA A 32 -6.85 13.98 14.79
N ARG A 33 -7.94 14.68 14.47
CA ARG A 33 -8.56 14.66 13.15
C ARG A 33 -7.70 15.33 12.10
N ALA A 34 -7.07 16.46 12.43
CA ALA A 34 -6.09 17.09 11.55
C ALA A 34 -4.92 16.14 11.23
N ARG A 35 -4.38 15.44 12.23
CA ARG A 35 -3.34 14.41 12.01
C ARG A 35 -3.80 13.29 11.08
N GLN A 36 -5.01 12.75 11.29
CA GLN A 36 -5.58 11.72 10.41
C GLN A 36 -5.71 12.20 8.97
N LEU A 37 -6.16 13.44 8.76
CA LEU A 37 -6.31 14.02 7.43
C LEU A 37 -4.96 14.16 6.71
N VAL A 38 -3.94 14.67 7.41
CA VAL A 38 -2.58 14.81 6.85
C VAL A 38 -2.00 13.44 6.50
N VAL A 39 -2.01 12.48 7.43
CA VAL A 39 -1.46 11.13 7.19
C VAL A 39 -2.18 10.43 6.03
N ALA A 40 -3.51 10.52 5.98
CA ALA A 40 -4.27 9.93 4.89
C ALA A 40 -3.96 10.61 3.54
N ALA A 41 -3.76 11.93 3.53
CA ALA A 41 -3.38 12.67 2.33
C ALA A 41 -1.97 12.30 1.86
N GLU A 42 -0.98 12.24 2.76
CA GLU A 42 0.38 11.81 2.46
C GLU A 42 0.42 10.38 1.90
N GLN A 43 -0.36 9.47 2.47
CA GLN A 43 -0.49 8.10 1.95
C GLN A 43 -1.09 8.08 0.55
N ALA A 44 -2.15 8.88 0.31
CA ALA A 44 -2.75 8.98 -1.01
C ALA A 44 -1.76 9.54 -2.04
N THR A 45 -1.03 10.61 -1.71
CA THR A 45 0.00 11.20 -2.60
C THR A 45 1.11 10.20 -2.92
N ARG A 46 1.57 9.41 -1.94
CA ARG A 46 2.57 8.35 -2.18
C ARG A 46 2.06 7.25 -3.10
N GLN A 47 0.76 6.93 -3.04
CA GLN A 47 0.15 5.90 -3.89
C GLN A 47 -0.20 6.43 -5.30
N SER A 48 -0.42 7.74 -5.44
CA SER A 48 -0.76 8.38 -6.72
C SER A 48 0.44 8.98 -7.45
N ALA A 49 1.65 8.89 -6.91
CA ALA A 49 2.84 9.38 -7.60
C ALA A 49 3.08 8.56 -8.89
N PRO A 50 3.29 9.20 -10.06
CA PRO A 50 3.53 8.49 -11.30
C PRO A 50 4.79 7.61 -11.19
N GLY A 51 4.65 6.31 -11.40
CA GLY A 51 5.71 5.32 -11.23
C GLY A 51 5.84 4.72 -9.83
N ALA A 52 5.11 5.22 -8.82
CA ALA A 52 5.08 4.64 -7.48
C ALA A 52 4.12 3.44 -7.42
N ARG A 53 4.47 2.39 -8.17
CA ARG A 53 3.87 1.08 -7.93
C ARG A 53 4.26 0.66 -6.51
N PRO A 54 3.31 0.32 -5.63
CA PRO A 54 3.66 -0.21 -4.32
C PRO A 54 4.62 -1.38 -4.51
N TRP A 55 5.64 -1.49 -3.67
CA TRP A 55 6.67 -2.54 -3.80
C TRP A 55 6.10 -3.96 -3.77
N PHE A 56 4.85 -4.14 -3.34
CA PHE A 56 4.09 -5.39 -3.25
C PHE A 56 3.03 -5.52 -4.36
N GLU A 57 3.10 -4.72 -5.43
CA GLU A 57 2.22 -4.86 -6.58
C GLU A 57 2.30 -6.30 -7.13
N GLY A 58 1.14 -6.91 -7.39
CA GLY A 58 1.01 -8.31 -7.78
C GLY A 58 0.69 -9.26 -6.61
N LEU A 59 0.87 -8.82 -5.36
CA LEU A 59 0.43 -9.58 -4.18
C LEU A 59 -1.02 -9.25 -3.81
N SER A 60 -1.71 -10.24 -3.24
CA SER A 60 -2.99 -10.03 -2.57
C SER A 60 -2.86 -9.07 -1.39
N ILE A 61 -3.94 -8.33 -1.12
CA ILE A 61 -3.99 -7.37 0.01
C ILE A 61 -3.69 -8.06 1.34
N ALA A 62 -4.14 -9.31 1.52
CA ALA A 62 -3.89 -10.08 2.72
C ALA A 62 -2.40 -10.38 2.92
N THR A 63 -1.71 -10.78 1.86
CA THR A 63 -0.27 -11.09 1.89
C THR A 63 0.57 -9.82 2.05
N ALA A 64 0.22 -8.74 1.36
CA ALA A 64 0.84 -7.43 1.58
C ALA A 64 0.67 -6.93 3.03
N ARG A 65 -0.51 -7.12 3.64
CA ARG A 65 -0.74 -6.79 5.06
C ARG A 65 0.08 -7.66 6.00
N ALA A 66 0.17 -8.96 5.73
CA ALA A 66 0.96 -9.88 6.55
C ALA A 66 2.45 -9.49 6.53
N LEU A 67 3.03 -9.24 5.35
CA LEU A 67 4.40 -8.76 5.21
C LEU A 67 4.64 -7.44 5.96
N ARG A 68 3.71 -6.48 5.85
CA ARG A 68 3.82 -5.21 6.58
C ARG A 68 3.72 -5.39 8.10
N SER A 69 2.90 -6.32 8.57
CA SER A 69 2.75 -6.57 10.02
C SER A 69 4.03 -7.08 10.67
N VAL A 70 4.92 -7.68 9.88
CA VAL A 70 6.25 -8.15 10.32
C VAL A 70 7.37 -7.19 9.91
N GLY A 71 7.03 -5.97 9.52
CA GLY A 71 7.99 -4.90 9.28
C GLY A 71 8.64 -4.90 7.88
N VAL A 72 8.18 -5.73 6.94
CA VAL A 72 8.70 -5.70 5.57
C VAL A 72 8.23 -4.45 4.85
N GLN A 73 9.18 -3.70 4.30
CA GLN A 73 8.97 -2.44 3.59
C GLN A 73 9.52 -2.46 2.16
N SER A 74 10.16 -3.55 1.73
CA SER A 74 10.74 -3.67 0.38
C SER A 74 10.70 -5.11 -0.15
N LYS A 75 10.80 -5.26 -1.48
CA LYS A 75 10.92 -6.56 -2.15
C LYS A 75 12.15 -7.35 -1.70
N ALA A 76 13.27 -6.66 -1.44
CA ALA A 76 14.49 -7.28 -0.93
C ALA A 76 14.28 -7.88 0.47
N GLN A 77 13.65 -7.13 1.39
CA GLN A 77 13.31 -7.63 2.72
C GLN A 77 12.32 -8.80 2.67
N ALA A 78 11.39 -8.80 1.72
CA ALA A 78 10.49 -9.94 1.51
C ALA A 78 11.25 -11.20 1.08
N ALA A 79 12.25 -11.05 0.19
CA ALA A 79 13.08 -12.16 -0.26
C ALA A 79 13.96 -12.72 0.87
N GLU A 80 14.54 -11.86 1.71
CA GLU A 80 15.28 -12.27 2.91
C GLU A 80 14.38 -13.01 3.90
N LEU A 81 13.18 -12.48 4.18
CA LEU A 81 12.23 -13.10 5.08
C LEU A 81 11.83 -14.51 4.63
N VAL A 82 11.55 -14.69 3.33
CA VAL A 82 11.22 -16.00 2.76
C VAL A 82 12.41 -16.95 2.83
N ARG A 83 13.63 -16.47 2.53
CA ARG A 83 14.85 -17.27 2.67
C ARG A 83 15.04 -17.74 4.11
N ASP A 84 14.86 -16.86 5.08
CA ASP A 84 14.99 -17.17 6.51
C ASP A 84 13.88 -18.12 6.98
N GLN A 85 12.64 -17.96 6.51
CA GLN A 85 11.54 -18.86 6.84
C GLN A 85 11.80 -20.27 6.30
N VAL A 86 12.27 -20.39 5.06
CA VAL A 86 12.62 -21.68 4.43
C VAL A 86 13.84 -22.31 5.10
N ALA A 87 14.88 -21.53 5.39
CA ALA A 87 16.12 -22.01 5.98
C ALA A 87 15.97 -22.39 7.45
N CYS A 88 15.25 -21.58 8.23
CA CYS A 88 15.16 -21.72 9.69
C CYS A 88 13.84 -22.35 10.18
N ARG A 89 12.92 -22.72 9.26
CA ARG A 89 11.56 -23.21 9.59
C ARG A 89 10.85 -22.32 10.63
N ARG A 90 11.04 -21.01 10.54
CA ARG A 90 10.45 -20.05 11.48
C ARG A 90 8.99 -19.83 11.12
N ASP A 91 8.08 -20.13 12.04
CA ASP A 91 6.69 -19.76 11.89
C ASP A 91 6.50 -18.26 12.05
N ILE A 92 6.07 -17.62 10.97
CA ILE A 92 5.70 -16.21 10.99
C ILE A 92 4.19 -16.15 11.28
N PRO A 93 3.76 -15.44 12.35
CA PRO A 93 2.36 -15.33 12.70
C PRO A 93 1.51 -14.83 11.53
N ASN A 94 0.40 -15.53 11.23
CA ASN A 94 -0.49 -15.23 10.11
C ASN A 94 0.14 -15.35 8.71
N PHE A 95 1.24 -16.09 8.57
CA PHE A 95 1.94 -16.29 7.29
C PHE A 95 2.08 -17.78 6.99
N GLY A 96 0.96 -18.40 6.60
CA GLY A 96 0.90 -19.82 6.26
C GLY A 96 1.37 -20.14 4.83
N GLU A 97 1.40 -21.44 4.51
CA GLU A 97 1.92 -21.99 3.24
C GLU A 97 1.37 -21.30 1.99
N LYS A 98 0.07 -20.99 1.95
CA LYS A 98 -0.55 -20.29 0.81
C LYS A 98 0.08 -18.92 0.53
N ARG A 99 0.38 -18.15 1.58
CA ARG A 99 1.00 -16.82 1.45
C ARG A 99 2.47 -16.94 1.09
N LEU A 100 3.15 -17.94 1.65
CA LEU A 100 4.54 -18.25 1.29
C LEU A 100 4.66 -18.60 -0.20
N ALA A 101 3.78 -19.46 -0.71
CA ALA A 101 3.74 -19.83 -2.14
C ALA A 101 3.47 -18.61 -3.03
N GLU A 102 2.53 -17.75 -2.65
CA GLU A 102 2.23 -16.50 -3.36
C GLU A 102 3.43 -15.56 -3.40
N VAL A 103 4.14 -15.37 -2.28
CA VAL A 103 5.34 -14.52 -2.23
C VAL A 103 6.47 -15.14 -3.05
N LEU A 104 6.66 -16.46 -3.00
CA LEU A 104 7.65 -17.15 -3.83
C LEU A 104 7.37 -16.94 -5.33
N GLN A 105 6.14 -17.16 -5.77
CA GLN A 105 5.74 -16.90 -7.16
C GLN A 105 6.01 -15.43 -7.54
N TRP A 106 5.59 -14.50 -6.68
CA TRP A 106 5.78 -13.07 -6.90
C TRP A 106 7.26 -12.63 -6.95
N LEU A 107 8.14 -13.30 -6.21
CA LEU A 107 9.58 -13.09 -6.26
C LEU A 107 10.23 -13.70 -7.51
N SER A 108 9.65 -14.79 -8.04
CA SER A 108 10.14 -15.52 -9.21
C SER A 108 9.68 -14.95 -10.55
N GLU A 109 8.60 -14.16 -10.59
CA GLU A 109 8.12 -13.58 -11.86
C GLU A 109 8.98 -12.40 -12.33
N PRO A 110 9.45 -12.40 -13.60
CA PRO A 110 10.12 -11.27 -14.21
C PRO A 110 9.10 -10.19 -14.62
N HIS A 111 8.39 -9.57 -13.66
CA HIS A 111 7.44 -8.46 -13.88
C HIS A 111 6.71 -8.50 -15.23
N THR A 112 6.12 -9.63 -15.61
CA THR A 112 5.26 -9.70 -16.78
C THR A 112 3.95 -9.08 -16.35
N HIS A 113 3.75 -7.82 -16.73
CA HIS A 113 2.48 -7.14 -16.56
C HIS A 113 1.37 -8.05 -17.08
N LEU A 114 0.52 -8.56 -16.18
CA LEU A 114 -0.84 -9.01 -16.51
C LEU A 114 -1.67 -7.78 -16.91
N ARG A 115 -1.29 -7.16 -18.02
CA ARG A 115 -2.24 -6.58 -18.95
C ARG A 115 -2.74 -7.75 -19.80
N ASP A 116 -4.02 -7.69 -20.14
CA ASP A 116 -4.69 -8.54 -21.12
C ASP A 116 -5.27 -9.87 -20.58
N ALA A 117 -6.33 -9.74 -19.76
CA ALA A 117 -7.40 -10.75 -19.71
C ALA A 117 -8.79 -10.16 -19.40
N THR A 118 -9.01 -8.88 -19.69
CA THR A 118 -10.39 -8.34 -19.87
C THR A 118 -10.62 -8.08 -21.36
N GLY A 119 -10.42 -9.11 -22.17
CA GLY A 119 -10.83 -9.16 -23.57
C GLY A 119 -11.69 -10.40 -23.74
N GLY A 120 -13.00 -10.23 -23.82
CA GLY A 120 -13.91 -11.37 -23.99
C GLY A 120 -15.34 -11.07 -23.61
N ALA A 121 -16.03 -10.29 -24.45
CA ALA A 121 -17.46 -10.46 -24.71
C ALA A 121 -17.89 -9.60 -25.92
N GLU A 122 -17.26 -9.81 -27.09
CA GLU A 122 -18.00 -9.60 -28.34
C GLU A 122 -18.87 -10.84 -28.53
N ARG A 123 -20.17 -10.68 -28.28
CA ARG A 123 -21.18 -11.62 -28.72
C ARG A 123 -21.54 -11.25 -30.15
N ASP A 124 -21.02 -12.02 -31.07
CA ASP A 124 -21.57 -12.18 -32.41
C ASP A 124 -22.70 -13.22 -32.27
N GLU A 125 -23.96 -12.80 -32.37
CA GLU A 125 -25.08 -13.70 -32.61
C GLU A 125 -25.84 -13.17 -33.82
N THR A 126 -25.95 -14.08 -34.78
CA THR A 126 -26.43 -13.96 -36.15
C THR A 126 -27.95 -13.93 -36.23
#